data_AF-A0A948TRC8-F1
#
_entry.id   AF-A0A948TRC8-F1
#
_cell.length_a   1.000
_cell.length_b   1.000
_cell.length_c   1.000
_cell.angle_alpha   90.00
_cell.angle_beta   90.00
_cell.angle_gamma   90.00
#
_symmetry.space_group_name_H-M   'P 1'
#
loop_
_entity.id
_entity.type
_entity.pdbx_description
1 polymer ?
#
loop_
_entity_poly.entity_id
_entity_poly.type
_entity_poly.pdbx_seq_one_letter_code
_entity_poly.pdbx_strand_id
1 'polypeptide(L)'
;MKRLIILCLLVLVVAYFWPKPEKLSDKDISEKALQYITVKTGKEFSLESIEREHGLAKLTFDFEGIKMISHVSSDGKLFFESAVDLENKDNYPRPAIRNNEEVTPLAEPEKLRVFVSCLAEADFMIYGDSECFYTNKLVFELGGKEIVSQIYIECPEESCENITGYPTILIKNKEYLGNHSLEEFSLATGCKIP
;
A
#
# COMPACT_ATOMS: atom_id res chain seq x y z
N MET A 1 -38.41 24.97 -36.41
CA MET A 1 -38.42 23.50 -36.60
C MET A 1 -37.16 22.94 -37.25
N LYS A 2 -36.72 23.39 -38.44
CA LYS A 2 -35.54 22.79 -39.13
C LYS A 2 -34.22 22.77 -38.31
N ARG A 3 -33.93 23.81 -37.52
CA ARG A 3 -32.71 23.86 -36.66
C ARG A 3 -32.73 22.85 -35.50
N LEU A 4 -33.93 22.50 -34.99
CA LEU A 4 -34.08 21.52 -33.90
C LEU A 4 -33.80 20.09 -34.40
N ILE A 5 -34.24 19.78 -35.63
CA ILE A 5 -34.05 18.46 -36.26
C ILE A 5 -32.56 18.19 -36.56
N ILE A 6 -31.83 19.19 -37.05
CA ILE A 6 -30.39 19.06 -37.32
C ILE A 6 -29.60 18.83 -36.02
N LEU A 7 -29.97 19.49 -34.93
CA LEU A 7 -29.31 19.32 -33.64
C LEU A 7 -29.55 17.92 -33.05
N CYS A 8 -30.79 17.40 -33.13
CA CYS A 8 -31.10 16.02 -32.73
C CYS A 8 -30.33 14.97 -33.56
N LEU A 9 -30.20 15.17 -34.88
CA LEU A 9 -29.44 14.26 -35.73
C LEU A 9 -27.94 14.27 -35.40
N LEU A 10 -27.36 15.44 -35.13
CA LEU A 10 -25.95 15.54 -34.70
C LEU A 10 -25.71 14.84 -33.36
N VAL A 11 -26.61 14.97 -32.39
CA VAL A 11 -26.50 14.27 -31.10
C VAL A 11 -26.57 12.75 -31.27
N LEU A 12 -27.46 12.25 -32.14
CA LEU A 12 -27.57 10.82 -32.43
C LEU A 12 -26.33 10.26 -33.15
N VAL A 13 -25.76 11.02 -34.09
CA VAL A 13 -24.52 10.62 -34.78
C VAL A 13 -23.36 10.56 -33.78
N VAL A 14 -23.20 11.58 -32.93
CA VAL A 14 -22.13 11.58 -31.92
C VAL A 14 -22.30 10.44 -30.92
N ALA A 15 -23.53 10.13 -30.49
CA ALA A 15 -23.80 8.99 -29.62
C ALA A 15 -23.50 7.64 -30.29
N TYR A 16 -23.74 7.52 -31.60
CA TYR A 16 -23.47 6.29 -32.37
C TYR A 16 -21.96 6.05 -32.58
N PHE A 17 -21.19 7.12 -32.77
CA PHE A 17 -19.74 7.07 -32.96
C PHE A 17 -18.93 7.12 -31.66
N TRP A 18 -19.58 7.15 -30.50
CA TRP A 18 -18.85 7.10 -29.24
C TRP A 18 -18.16 5.74 -29.11
N PRO A 19 -16.82 5.68 -29.00
CA PRO A 19 -16.11 4.42 -28.92
C PRO A 19 -16.61 3.65 -27.69
N LYS A 20 -17.12 2.45 -27.90
CA LYS A 20 -17.47 1.56 -26.79
C LYS A 20 -16.17 1.20 -26.07
N PRO A 21 -16.11 1.29 -24.73
CA PRO A 21 -14.93 0.88 -24.00
C PRO A 21 -14.63 -0.58 -24.33
N GLU A 22 -13.42 -0.83 -24.83
CA GLU A 22 -12.94 -2.17 -25.15
C GLU A 22 -12.80 -2.95 -23.84
N LYS A 23 -13.61 -4.01 -23.70
CA LYS A 23 -13.58 -4.89 -22.54
C LYS A 23 -12.63 -6.04 -22.84
N LEU A 24 -11.60 -6.20 -22.02
CA LEU A 24 -10.68 -7.32 -22.13
C LEU A 24 -11.36 -8.62 -21.70
N SER A 25 -10.85 -9.75 -22.21
CA SER A 25 -11.27 -11.07 -21.74
C SER A 25 -10.77 -11.34 -20.33
N ASP A 26 -11.41 -12.27 -19.62
CA ASP A 26 -10.99 -12.66 -18.25
C ASP A 26 -9.54 -13.18 -18.24
N LYS A 27 -9.15 -13.91 -19.29
CA LYS A 27 -7.80 -14.40 -19.49
C LYS A 27 -6.80 -13.24 -19.60
N ASP A 28 -7.06 -12.27 -20.48
CA ASP A 28 -6.15 -11.14 -20.68
C ASP A 28 -6.02 -10.28 -19.41
N ILE A 29 -7.12 -10.10 -18.67
CA ILE A 29 -7.12 -9.40 -17.38
C ILE A 29 -6.23 -10.15 -16.38
N SER A 30 -6.39 -11.46 -16.27
CA SER A 30 -5.61 -12.27 -15.34
C SER A 30 -4.11 -12.26 -15.65
N GLU A 31 -3.74 -12.39 -16.94
CA GLU A 31 -2.34 -12.39 -17.37
C GLU A 31 -1.67 -11.04 -17.07
N LYS A 32 -2.36 -9.93 -17.37
CA LYS A 32 -1.86 -8.59 -17.04
C LYS A 32 -1.72 -8.37 -15.53
N ALA A 33 -2.69 -8.81 -14.75
CA ALA A 33 -2.67 -8.65 -13.30
C ALA A 33 -1.52 -9.45 -12.67
N LEU A 34 -1.36 -10.73 -13.04
CA LEU A 34 -0.25 -11.57 -12.58
C LEU A 34 1.09 -10.98 -12.98
N GLN A 35 1.24 -10.54 -14.24
CA GLN A 35 2.46 -9.89 -14.70
C GLN A 35 2.80 -8.65 -13.87
N TYR A 36 1.82 -7.77 -13.62
CA TYR A 36 2.03 -6.58 -12.78
C TYR A 36 2.51 -6.95 -11.37
N ILE A 37 1.84 -7.90 -10.72
CA ILE A 37 2.17 -8.33 -9.35
C ILE A 37 3.57 -8.97 -9.30
N THR A 38 3.90 -9.85 -10.25
CA THR A 38 5.23 -10.49 -10.31
C THR A 38 6.32 -9.46 -10.53
N VAL A 39 6.14 -8.50 -11.43
CA VAL A 39 7.12 -7.41 -11.63
C VAL A 39 7.27 -6.56 -10.38
N LYS A 40 6.17 -6.25 -9.68
CA LYS A 40 6.20 -5.40 -8.49
C LYS A 40 6.81 -6.07 -7.26
N THR A 41 6.58 -7.36 -7.08
CA THR A 41 6.92 -8.09 -5.85
C THR A 41 8.11 -9.03 -6.01
N GLY A 42 8.47 -9.39 -7.25
CA GLY A 42 9.45 -10.45 -7.53
C GLY A 42 8.95 -11.86 -7.20
N LYS A 43 7.66 -12.04 -6.92
CA LYS A 43 7.06 -13.32 -6.49
C LYS A 43 6.01 -13.82 -7.47
N GLU A 44 5.81 -15.13 -7.49
CA GLU A 44 4.77 -15.78 -8.29
C GLU A 44 3.49 -15.94 -7.48
N PHE A 45 2.34 -15.69 -8.13
CA PHE A 45 1.00 -15.80 -7.56
C PHE A 45 0.19 -16.73 -8.45
N SER A 46 -0.76 -17.46 -7.86
CA SER A 46 -1.73 -18.24 -8.63
C SER A 46 -3.11 -17.57 -8.59
N LEU A 47 -3.83 -17.57 -9.71
CA LEU A 47 -5.19 -17.06 -9.76
C LEU A 47 -6.16 -18.17 -9.35
N GLU A 48 -6.95 -17.94 -8.31
CA GLU A 48 -8.02 -18.84 -7.88
C GLU A 48 -9.34 -18.53 -8.60
N SER A 49 -9.73 -17.25 -8.65
CA SER A 49 -10.99 -16.86 -9.26
C SER A 49 -10.96 -15.45 -9.85
N ILE A 50 -11.86 -15.22 -10.81
CA ILE A 50 -12.15 -13.92 -11.39
C ILE A 50 -13.66 -13.72 -11.48
N GLU A 51 -14.15 -12.61 -10.94
CA GLU A 51 -15.56 -12.24 -10.90
C GLU A 51 -15.74 -10.82 -11.42
N ARG A 52 -16.79 -10.54 -12.20
CA ARG A 52 -17.05 -9.20 -12.74
C ARG A 52 -18.10 -8.48 -11.92
N GLU A 53 -17.74 -7.32 -11.40
CA GLU A 53 -18.61 -6.49 -10.55
C GLU A 53 -18.40 -5.00 -10.86
N HIS A 54 -19.48 -4.25 -11.06
CA HIS A 54 -19.46 -2.78 -11.20
C HIS A 54 -18.44 -2.19 -12.19
N GLY A 55 -18.13 -2.89 -13.28
CA GLY A 55 -17.15 -2.44 -14.28
C GLY A 55 -15.68 -2.78 -13.95
N LEU A 56 -15.46 -3.51 -12.87
CA LEU A 56 -14.19 -4.09 -12.46
C LEU A 56 -14.23 -5.63 -12.59
N ALA A 57 -13.05 -6.22 -12.63
CA ALA A 57 -12.82 -7.64 -12.39
C ALA A 57 -12.17 -7.79 -11.01
N LYS A 58 -12.84 -8.47 -10.09
CA LYS A 58 -12.33 -8.90 -8.80
C LYS A 58 -11.53 -10.18 -9.01
N LEU A 59 -10.27 -10.17 -8.61
CA LEU A 59 -9.37 -11.31 -8.71
C LEU A 59 -9.04 -11.82 -7.31
N THR A 60 -9.13 -13.13 -7.13
CA THR A 60 -8.64 -13.81 -5.93
C THR A 60 -7.35 -14.52 -6.27
N PHE A 61 -6.26 -14.12 -5.63
CA PHE A 61 -4.95 -14.74 -5.77
C PHE A 61 -4.66 -15.63 -4.56
N ASP A 62 -3.97 -16.74 -4.78
CA ASP A 62 -3.35 -17.54 -3.73
C ASP A 62 -1.82 -17.34 -3.76
N PHE A 63 -1.27 -17.01 -2.60
CA PHE A 63 0.16 -16.85 -2.36
C PHE A 63 0.53 -17.55 -1.06
N GLU A 64 1.26 -18.66 -1.17
CA GLU A 64 1.68 -19.45 0.00
C GLU A 64 0.51 -19.86 0.92
N GLY A 65 -0.67 -20.12 0.34
CA GLY A 65 -1.89 -20.47 1.07
C GLY A 65 -2.68 -19.26 1.63
N ILE A 66 -2.21 -18.04 1.40
CA ILE A 66 -2.89 -16.80 1.77
C ILE A 66 -3.68 -16.29 0.57
N LYS A 67 -4.99 -16.11 0.76
CA LYS A 67 -5.88 -15.54 -0.24
C LYS A 67 -5.85 -14.02 -0.21
N MET A 68 -5.57 -13.41 -1.34
CA MET A 68 -5.58 -11.97 -1.52
C MET A 68 -6.61 -11.58 -2.57
N ILE A 69 -7.30 -10.47 -2.35
CA ILE A 69 -8.30 -9.93 -3.28
C ILE A 69 -7.76 -8.63 -3.84
N SER A 70 -7.83 -8.47 -5.17
CA SER A 70 -7.55 -7.20 -5.84
C SER A 70 -8.54 -6.97 -6.97
N HIS A 71 -8.51 -5.78 -7.56
CA HIS A 71 -9.44 -5.39 -8.61
C HIS A 71 -8.72 -4.81 -9.81
N VAL A 72 -9.25 -5.07 -11.00
CA VAL A 72 -8.73 -4.53 -12.26
C VAL A 72 -9.87 -3.92 -13.06
N SER A 73 -9.64 -2.78 -13.71
CA SER A 73 -10.64 -2.18 -14.59
C SER A 73 -10.99 -3.12 -15.75
N SER A 74 -12.22 -3.08 -16.27
CA SER A 74 -12.64 -3.96 -17.38
C SER A 74 -11.79 -3.84 -18.65
N ASP A 75 -11.07 -2.71 -18.82
CA ASP A 75 -10.12 -2.47 -19.92
C ASP A 75 -8.66 -2.84 -19.56
N GLY A 76 -8.42 -3.36 -18.36
CA GLY A 76 -7.13 -3.83 -17.86
C GLY A 76 -6.05 -2.75 -17.73
N LYS A 77 -6.44 -1.48 -17.62
CA LYS A 77 -5.49 -0.36 -17.51
C LYS A 77 -5.19 0.06 -16.07
N LEU A 78 -6.11 -0.20 -15.15
CA LEU A 78 -5.97 0.16 -13.74
C LEU A 78 -5.99 -1.10 -12.89
N PHE A 79 -5.05 -1.19 -11.96
CA PHE A 79 -4.96 -2.22 -10.94
C PHE A 79 -5.15 -1.56 -9.57
N PHE A 80 -6.00 -2.13 -8.74
CA PHE A 80 -6.31 -1.68 -7.39
C PHE A 80 -6.00 -2.81 -6.43
N GLU A 81 -5.03 -2.61 -5.54
CA GLU A 81 -4.64 -3.61 -4.55
C GLU A 81 -5.76 -3.96 -3.57
N SER A 82 -6.63 -2.98 -3.29
CA SER A 82 -7.82 -3.15 -2.48
C SER A 82 -8.94 -2.29 -3.05
N ALA A 83 -10.17 -2.76 -2.88
CA ALA A 83 -11.37 -1.96 -3.08
C ALA A 83 -12.21 -1.96 -1.81
N VAL A 84 -12.86 -0.85 -1.56
CA VAL A 84 -13.74 -0.67 -0.41
C VAL A 84 -15.18 -0.77 -0.91
N ASP A 85 -15.92 -1.74 -0.37
CA ASP A 85 -17.36 -1.83 -0.62
C ASP A 85 -18.05 -0.67 0.11
N LEU A 86 -18.66 0.24 -0.66
CA LEU A 86 -19.31 1.41 -0.09
C LEU A 86 -20.71 1.13 0.44
N GLU A 87 -21.32 0.01 0.05
CA GLU A 87 -22.64 -0.42 0.52
C GLU A 87 -22.51 -1.25 1.80
N ASN A 88 -21.44 -2.04 1.90
CA ASN A 88 -21.11 -2.80 3.09
C ASN A 88 -20.23 -1.99 4.05
N LYS A 89 -20.87 -1.35 5.03
CA LYS A 89 -20.18 -0.53 6.04
C LYS A 89 -19.22 -1.31 6.94
N ASP A 90 -19.36 -2.63 7.02
CA ASP A 90 -18.45 -3.49 7.78
C ASP A 90 -17.11 -3.67 7.06
N ASN A 91 -17.08 -3.47 5.74
CA ASN A 91 -15.90 -3.54 4.87
C ASN A 91 -15.27 -2.17 4.60
N TYR A 92 -15.83 -1.07 5.14
CA TYR A 92 -15.05 0.16 5.19
C TYR A 92 -13.73 -0.19 5.87
N PRO A 93 -12.57 0.19 5.31
CA PRO A 93 -11.38 0.22 6.12
C PRO A 93 -11.80 1.11 7.27
N ARG A 94 -11.99 0.52 8.45
CA ARG A 94 -12.21 1.32 9.63
C ARG A 94 -11.02 2.27 9.55
N PRO A 95 -11.21 3.61 9.42
CA PRO A 95 -10.16 4.48 9.95
C PRO A 95 -9.85 3.85 11.29
N ALA A 96 -8.60 3.58 11.66
CA ALA A 96 -8.30 2.88 12.90
C ALA A 96 -9.00 3.60 14.05
N ILE A 97 -10.26 3.23 14.28
CA ILE A 97 -11.08 3.54 15.40
C ILE A 97 -10.51 2.47 16.26
N ARG A 98 -9.41 2.87 16.93
CA ARG A 98 -9.20 2.58 18.33
C ARG A 98 -10.56 2.16 18.86
N ASN A 99 -10.79 0.85 18.91
CA ASN A 99 -11.89 0.34 19.71
C ASN A 99 -11.74 1.06 21.06
N ASN A 100 -12.80 1.23 21.82
CA ASN A 100 -12.66 1.60 23.22
C ASN A 100 -11.90 0.53 24.06
N GLU A 101 -10.85 -0.12 23.53
CA GLU A 101 -9.55 -0.05 24.21
C GLU A 101 -9.27 1.42 24.49
N GLU A 102 -8.61 1.72 25.61
CA GLU A 102 -8.10 3.06 25.81
C GLU A 102 -7.53 3.58 24.49
N VAL A 103 -7.86 4.82 24.14
CA VAL A 103 -6.93 5.61 23.35
C VAL A 103 -5.62 5.48 24.12
N THR A 104 -4.78 4.48 23.79
CA THR A 104 -3.39 4.49 24.15
C THR A 104 -3.00 5.81 23.53
N PRO A 105 -2.67 6.83 24.35
CA PRO A 105 -2.22 8.09 23.84
C PRO A 105 -1.20 7.73 22.77
N LEU A 106 -1.21 8.43 21.63
CA LEU A 106 -0.02 8.44 20.76
C LEU A 106 1.14 8.49 21.72
N ALA A 107 1.92 7.40 21.80
CA ALA A 107 2.71 7.10 23.00
C ALA A 107 3.40 8.40 23.38
N GLU A 108 3.18 8.87 24.62
CA GLU A 108 3.53 10.25 24.98
C GLU A 108 4.93 10.53 24.42
N PRO A 109 5.18 11.67 23.75
CA PRO A 109 6.42 11.88 23.00
C PRO A 109 7.68 11.51 23.79
N GLU A 110 7.66 11.69 25.10
CA GLU A 110 8.69 11.23 26.05
C GLU A 110 8.91 9.70 26.04
N LYS A 111 7.85 8.89 26.08
CA LYS A 111 7.96 7.43 26.00
C LYS A 111 8.47 6.97 24.63
N LEU A 112 8.05 7.62 23.54
CA LEU A 112 8.60 7.34 22.21
C LEU A 112 10.09 7.70 22.13
N ARG A 113 10.52 8.83 22.72
CA ARG A 113 11.94 9.18 22.82
C ARG A 113 12.72 8.09 23.57
N VAL A 114 12.21 7.61 24.71
CA VAL A 114 12.85 6.51 25.47
C VAL A 114 12.94 5.24 24.63
N PHE A 115 11.87 4.87 23.92
CA PHE A 115 11.86 3.70 23.05
C PHE A 115 12.90 3.83 21.92
N VAL A 116 12.89 4.96 21.21
CA VAL A 116 13.81 5.23 20.10
C VAL A 116 15.27 5.35 20.56
N SER A 117 15.53 5.82 21.78
CA SER A 117 16.85 5.76 22.42
C SER A 117 17.31 4.33 22.68
N CYS A 118 16.41 3.47 23.18
CA CYS A 118 16.74 2.06 23.31
C CYS A 118 17.01 1.40 21.94
N LEU A 119 16.22 1.73 20.91
CA LEU A 119 16.47 1.22 19.56
C LEU A 119 17.86 1.63 19.06
N ALA A 120 18.26 2.89 19.29
CA ALA A 120 19.60 3.37 18.95
C ALA A 120 20.70 2.57 19.66
N GLU A 121 20.54 2.29 20.95
CA GLU A 121 21.48 1.45 21.73
C GLU A 121 21.55 -0.01 21.22
N ALA A 122 20.50 -0.47 20.53
CA ALA A 122 20.45 -1.79 19.91
C ALA A 122 21.02 -1.83 18.47
N ASP A 123 21.71 -0.77 18.02
CA ASP A 123 22.19 -0.57 16.65
C ASP A 123 21.06 -0.67 15.61
N PHE A 124 19.89 -0.13 15.94
CA PHE A 124 18.76 -0.03 15.03
C PHE A 124 18.92 1.21 14.13
N MET A 125 18.91 1.01 12.81
CA MET A 125 19.06 2.07 11.82
C MET A 125 17.98 1.96 10.75
N ILE A 126 17.40 3.10 10.37
CA ILE A 126 16.41 3.27 9.32
C ILE A 126 17.06 4.06 8.20
N TYR A 127 17.22 3.43 7.06
CA TYR A 127 17.61 4.08 5.81
C TYR A 127 16.34 4.38 5.04
N GLY A 128 16.10 5.65 4.74
CA GLY A 128 14.84 6.07 4.15
C GLY A 128 14.97 7.28 3.25
N ASP A 129 13.92 7.45 2.45
CA ASP A 129 13.68 8.63 1.63
C ASP A 129 12.42 9.33 2.13
N SER A 130 12.52 10.63 2.37
CA SER A 130 11.43 11.49 2.80
C SER A 130 10.34 11.71 1.76
N GLU A 131 10.57 11.35 0.50
CA GLU A 131 9.53 11.27 -0.53
C GLU A 131 8.81 9.90 -0.53
N CYS A 132 9.35 8.89 0.15
CA CYS A 132 8.73 7.57 0.25
C CYS A 132 7.59 7.54 1.29
N PHE A 133 6.39 7.16 0.84
CA PHE A 133 5.20 7.04 1.71
C PHE A 133 5.41 6.09 2.90
N TYR A 134 6.01 4.93 2.68
CA TYR A 134 6.22 3.93 3.74
C TYR A 134 7.25 4.38 4.78
N THR A 135 8.30 5.10 4.36
CA THR A 135 9.25 5.72 5.27
C THR A 135 8.57 6.74 6.15
N ASN A 136 7.78 7.65 5.56
CA ASN A 136 7.07 8.68 6.31
C ASN A 136 6.08 8.08 7.32
N LYS A 137 5.39 7.00 6.95
CA LYS A 137 4.50 6.28 7.86
C LYS A 137 5.28 5.74 9.07
N LEU A 138 6.38 5.03 8.84
CA LEU A 138 7.21 4.47 9.92
C LEU A 138 7.78 5.57 10.84
N VAL A 139 8.31 6.64 10.24
CA VAL A 139 8.84 7.79 10.98
C VAL A 139 7.74 8.44 11.83
N PHE A 140 6.53 8.59 11.29
CA PHE A 140 5.39 9.13 12.03
C PHE A 140 5.00 8.23 13.22
N GLU A 141 4.94 6.91 13.01
CA GLU A 141 4.63 5.92 14.07
C GLU A 141 5.67 5.93 15.20
N LEU A 142 6.93 6.23 14.88
CA LEU A 142 8.02 6.40 15.86
C LEU A 142 8.10 7.80 16.48
N GLY A 143 7.12 8.68 16.23
CA GLY A 143 7.04 10.00 16.87
C GLY A 143 7.61 11.16 16.05
N GLY A 144 7.88 10.94 14.77
CA GLY A 144 8.31 11.97 13.82
C GLY A 144 9.82 12.16 13.74
N LYS A 145 10.25 12.94 12.73
CA LYS A 145 11.67 13.12 12.35
C LYS A 145 12.57 13.58 13.50
N GLU A 146 12.05 14.39 14.41
CA GLU A 146 12.82 14.90 15.55
C GLU A 146 13.17 13.79 16.55
N ILE A 147 12.28 12.82 16.76
CA ILE A 147 12.50 11.73 17.71
C ILE A 147 13.41 10.67 17.09
N VAL A 148 13.22 10.35 15.81
CA VAL A 148 13.99 9.31 15.11
C VAL A 148 15.35 9.76 14.59
N SER A 149 15.74 11.03 14.74
CA SER A 149 16.95 11.58 14.12
C SER A 149 18.24 10.83 14.43
N GLN A 150 18.30 10.11 15.57
CA GLN A 150 19.45 9.31 15.97
C GLN A 150 19.51 7.91 15.33
N ILE A 151 18.38 7.42 14.81
CA ILE A 151 18.26 6.12 14.13
C ILE A 151 17.83 6.25 12.67
N TYR A 152 17.71 7.46 12.13
CA TYR A 152 17.23 7.71 10.78
C TYR A 152 18.32 8.35 9.92
N ILE A 153 18.64 7.70 8.81
CA ILE A 153 19.51 8.21 7.76
C ILE A 153 18.63 8.51 6.55
N GLU A 154 18.55 9.80 6.21
CA GLU A 154 18.01 10.24 4.94
C GLU A 154 18.99 9.85 3.84
N CYS A 155 18.50 9.11 2.85
CA CYS A 155 19.28 8.62 1.73
C CYS A 155 18.97 9.40 0.44
N PRO A 156 19.63 10.55 0.19
CA PRO A 156 19.69 11.09 -1.16
C PRO A 156 20.39 10.10 -2.10
N GLU A 157 20.10 10.19 -3.40
CA GLU A 157 20.47 9.24 -4.47
C GLU A 157 21.94 8.77 -4.45
N GLU A 158 22.88 9.52 -3.87
CA GLU A 158 24.32 9.21 -3.86
C GLU A 158 24.87 8.63 -2.53
N SER A 159 24.09 8.60 -1.45
CA SER A 159 24.62 8.33 -0.10
C SER A 159 24.44 6.89 0.41
N CYS A 160 23.60 6.09 -0.24
CA CYS A 160 23.15 4.79 0.24
C CYS A 160 23.25 3.70 -0.85
N GLU A 161 24.43 3.55 -1.47
CA GLU A 161 24.69 2.70 -2.66
C GLU A 161 24.32 1.21 -2.50
N ASN A 162 24.08 0.71 -1.27
CA ASN A 162 23.72 -0.68 -0.98
C ASN A 162 22.26 -0.87 -0.53
N ILE A 163 21.46 0.20 -0.53
CA ILE A 163 20.05 0.16 -0.12
C ILE A 163 19.19 0.07 -1.38
N THR A 164 18.43 -1.01 -1.52
CA THR A 164 17.64 -1.32 -2.74
C THR A 164 16.18 -0.88 -2.65
N GLY A 165 15.72 -0.44 -1.47
CA GLY A 165 14.36 0.03 -1.25
C GLY A 165 14.25 0.84 0.06
N TYR A 166 13.12 1.54 0.22
CA TYR A 166 12.88 2.35 1.41
C TYR A 166 11.51 2.05 2.06
N PRO A 167 11.42 2.00 3.39
CA PRO A 167 12.55 2.05 4.33
C PRO A 167 13.30 0.71 4.37
N THR A 168 14.62 0.74 4.48
CA THR A 168 15.44 -0.42 4.86
C THR A 168 15.85 -0.27 6.31
N ILE A 169 15.63 -1.31 7.10
CA ILE A 169 15.94 -1.32 8.53
C ILE A 169 17.12 -2.26 8.76
N LEU A 170 18.14 -1.80 9.48
CA LEU A 170 19.23 -2.63 9.96
C LEU A 170 19.16 -2.74 11.49
N ILE A 171 19.40 -3.94 12.01
CA ILE A 171 19.64 -4.18 13.44
C ILE A 171 20.99 -4.86 13.56
N LYS A 172 21.95 -4.23 14.26
CA LYS A 172 23.33 -4.73 14.37
C LYS A 172 23.96 -5.00 12.99
N ASN A 173 23.77 -4.05 12.06
CA ASN A 173 24.22 -4.11 10.66
C ASN A 173 23.68 -5.30 9.84
N LYS A 174 22.58 -5.92 10.26
CA LYS A 174 21.87 -6.94 9.49
C LYS A 174 20.50 -6.43 9.10
N GLU A 175 20.12 -6.65 7.85
CA GLU A 175 18.81 -6.26 7.36
C GLU A 175 17.70 -6.97 8.14
N TYR A 176 16.74 -6.18 8.59
CA TYR A 176 15.56 -6.63 9.30
C TYR A 176 14.40 -6.81 8.34
N LEU A 177 13.90 -8.04 8.22
CA LEU A 177 12.85 -8.43 7.28
C LEU A 177 11.49 -8.70 7.97
N GLY A 178 11.39 -8.42 9.27
CA GLY A 178 10.14 -8.60 10.02
C GLY A 178 9.16 -7.44 9.82
N ASN A 179 8.01 -7.46 10.48
CA ASN A 179 7.02 -6.40 10.31
C ASN A 179 7.49 -5.09 10.96
N HIS A 180 7.15 -3.97 10.34
CA HIS A 180 7.55 -2.64 10.80
C HIS A 180 6.55 -2.10 11.84
N SER A 181 6.49 -2.75 13.01
CA SER A 181 5.63 -2.36 14.13
C SER A 181 6.45 -2.22 15.42
N LEU A 182 5.96 -1.45 16.40
CA LEU A 182 6.66 -1.24 17.68
C LEU A 182 6.85 -2.57 18.43
N GLU A 183 5.85 -3.46 18.35
CA GLU A 183 5.86 -4.79 18.94
C GLU A 183 6.99 -5.65 18.37
N GLU A 184 7.13 -5.65 17.06
CA GLU A 184 8.14 -6.46 16.36
C GLU A 184 9.55 -5.89 16.53
N PHE A 185 9.69 -4.55 16.57
CA PHE A 185 10.96 -3.93 16.94
C PHE A 185 11.33 -4.23 18.40
N SER A 186 10.36 -4.21 19.31
CA SER A 186 10.55 -4.60 20.71
C SER A 186 11.04 -6.04 20.83
N LEU A 187 10.42 -6.97 20.11
CA LEU A 187 10.84 -8.38 20.06
C LEU A 187 12.25 -8.54 19.50
N ALA A 188 12.59 -7.82 18.43
CA ALA A 188 13.88 -7.92 17.76
C ALA A 188 15.05 -7.29 18.56
N THR A 189 14.77 -6.24 19.33
CA THR A 189 15.80 -5.45 20.04
C THR A 189 15.82 -5.68 21.55
N GLY A 190 14.72 -6.20 22.13
CA GLY A 190 14.49 -6.25 23.57
C GLY A 190 14.02 -4.92 24.17
N CYS A 191 13.80 -3.88 23.36
CA CYS A 191 13.35 -2.58 23.83
C CYS A 191 11.89 -2.63 24.29
N LYS A 192 11.57 -1.96 25.41
CA LYS A 192 10.20 -1.97 25.94
C LYS A 192 9.29 -1.03 25.15
N ILE A 193 8.17 -1.55 24.65
CA ILE A 193 7.13 -0.77 23.97
C ILE A 193 6.65 0.38 24.89
N PRO A 194 6.46 1.59 24.35
CA PRO A 194 6.04 2.77 25.11
C PRO A 194 4.56 2.78 25.53
#